data_AF-A0A7K0X5D7-F1
#
_entry.id   AF-A0A7K0X5D7-F1
#
_cell.length_a   1.000
_cell.length_b   1.000
_cell.length_c   1.000
_cell.angle_alpha   90.00
_cell.angle_beta   90.00
_cell.angle_gamma   90.00
#
_symmetry.space_group_name_H-M   'P 1'
#
loop_
_entity.id
_entity.type
_entity.pdbx_description
1 polymer ?
#
loop_
_entity_poly.entity_id
_entity_poly.type
_entity_poly.pdbx_seq_one_letter_code
_entity_poly.pdbx_strand_id
1 'polypeptide(L)'
;MAGHASAQKLRLTDSLPRSPGVYLFRNARGDVLYVGKATNLRARVRSYFSGDDRRKIGSLLRETAHIDHVVHPHPLSAAVHEIRLIHQYMPGYNRQLKDWGRYVYVKLTLAEAFPRLSIVKDVKDDGALYLGPLSSRSSAQRVVDAVQTSVPLRRCSGRIGKRALRDAPCTAAQLGVSMCPCAGGVDPDEYQLVVERAVRGLTIEPDLLLQPLTEKITSLATEERFEEAADVRDRASALAGAINRQRRFDQLRRAGHIHIDLGPLGGVALDHGRLQSAWGEGELPNLGLPVTTTEQNVDNSGPIAPLHRELADELGCIASWLDKNAPDLTLDHCDGVLASTLPALRSFRPRKGLAVDDSDFVTSSRRSRR
;
A
#
# COMPACT_ATOMS: atom_id res chain seq x y z
N MET A 1 24.43 41.80 -11.24
CA MET A 1 24.17 40.35 -11.08
C MET A 1 24.18 40.03 -9.59
N ALA A 2 23.02 40.05 -8.94
CA ALA A 2 22.93 39.72 -7.52
C ALA A 2 23.14 38.21 -7.35
N GLY A 3 24.22 37.81 -6.66
CA GLY A 3 24.49 36.41 -6.38
C GLY A 3 23.32 35.79 -5.64
N HIS A 4 22.74 34.71 -6.18
CA HIS A 4 21.67 33.98 -5.51
C HIS A 4 22.12 33.63 -4.07
N ALA A 5 21.32 33.98 -3.06
CA ALA A 5 21.60 33.67 -1.64
C ALA A 5 21.83 32.17 -1.36
N SER A 6 21.48 31.29 -2.32
CA SER A 6 21.74 29.86 -2.31
C SER A 6 23.16 29.47 -2.77
N ALA A 7 23.89 30.33 -3.50
CA ALA A 7 25.20 30.02 -4.06
C ALA A 7 26.27 29.82 -2.96
N GLN A 8 26.24 30.62 -1.90
CA GLN A 8 27.15 30.45 -0.75
C GLN A 8 26.89 29.14 0.01
N LYS A 9 25.62 28.70 0.05
CA LYS A 9 25.22 27.43 0.67
C LYS A 9 25.58 26.19 -0.17
N LEU A 10 26.03 26.36 -1.42
CA LEU A 10 26.54 25.25 -2.23
C LEU A 10 27.73 24.55 -1.56
N ARG A 11 28.51 25.28 -0.76
CA ARG A 11 29.62 24.73 0.05
C ARG A 11 29.17 23.64 1.03
N LEU A 12 27.91 23.64 1.47
CA LEU A 12 27.33 22.59 2.31
C LEU A 12 27.31 21.21 1.60
N THR A 13 27.51 21.18 0.29
CA THR A 13 27.48 19.94 -0.51
C THR A 13 28.86 19.34 -0.76
N ASP A 14 29.95 20.05 -0.45
CA ASP A 14 31.28 19.64 -0.89
C ASP A 14 31.85 18.47 -0.10
N SER A 15 31.44 18.32 1.16
CA SER A 15 31.77 17.19 2.04
C SER A 15 30.89 15.95 1.81
N LEU A 16 29.88 16.03 0.96
CA LEU A 16 28.99 14.89 0.72
C LEU A 16 29.67 13.82 -0.16
N PRO A 17 29.53 12.54 0.19
CA PRO A 17 30.10 11.45 -0.59
C PRO A 17 29.34 11.24 -1.92
N ARG A 18 30.00 10.59 -2.87
CA ARG A 18 29.38 10.16 -4.15
C ARG A 18 28.86 8.72 -4.04
N SER A 19 28.14 8.44 -2.97
CA SER A 19 27.67 7.09 -2.63
C SER A 19 26.16 7.08 -2.39
N PRO A 20 25.51 5.91 -2.41
CA PRO A 20 24.11 5.78 -2.01
C PRO A 20 23.90 6.14 -0.55
N GLY A 21 22.75 6.69 -0.21
CA GLY A 21 22.44 7.03 1.17
C GLY A 21 21.21 7.90 1.36
N VAL A 22 21.06 8.39 2.59
CA VAL A 22 20.01 9.32 2.99
C VAL A 22 20.66 10.65 3.36
N TYR A 23 20.00 11.76 3.04
CA TYR A 23 20.38 13.12 3.42
C TYR A 23 19.25 13.81 4.18
N LEU A 24 19.61 14.70 5.12
CA LEU A 24 18.68 15.45 5.94
C LEU A 24 19.03 16.93 5.88
N PHE A 25 18.09 17.76 5.43
CA PHE A 25 18.20 19.21 5.54
C PHE A 25 17.71 19.63 6.92
N ARG A 26 18.50 20.42 7.64
CA ARG A 26 18.18 20.89 8.99
C ARG A 26 18.29 22.40 9.13
N ASN A 27 17.46 22.98 10.00
CA ASN A 27 17.53 24.41 10.32
C ASN A 27 18.64 24.71 11.35
N ALA A 28 18.81 25.98 11.71
CA ALA A 28 19.83 26.40 12.68
C ALA A 28 19.62 25.85 14.11
N ARG A 29 18.40 25.37 14.43
CA ARG A 29 18.07 24.77 15.74
C ARG A 29 18.29 23.25 15.77
N GLY A 30 18.64 22.63 14.63
CA GLY A 30 18.78 21.18 14.52
C GLY A 30 17.52 20.44 14.06
N ASP A 31 16.39 21.13 13.86
CA ASP A 31 15.14 20.49 13.42
C ASP A 31 15.28 19.95 11.99
N VAL A 32 14.82 18.71 11.76
CA VAL A 32 14.80 18.11 10.41
C VAL A 32 13.70 18.75 9.57
N LEU A 33 14.10 19.43 8.51
CA LEU A 33 13.20 20.11 7.57
C LEU A 33 12.78 19.19 6.42
N TYR A 34 13.71 18.38 5.92
CA TYR A 34 13.49 17.46 4.81
C TYR A 34 14.42 16.25 4.89
N VAL A 35 13.91 15.08 4.54
CA VAL A 35 14.69 13.84 4.39
C VAL A 35 14.55 13.38 2.94
N GLY A 36 15.64 12.92 2.33
CA GLY A 36 15.61 12.31 1.01
C GLY A 36 16.66 11.23 0.83
N LYS A 37 16.45 10.32 -0.12
CA LYS A 37 17.46 9.33 -0.54
C LYS A 37 18.11 9.64 -1.88
N ALA A 38 19.31 9.11 -2.08
CA ALA A 38 20.05 9.21 -3.34
C ALA A 38 20.90 7.96 -3.59
N THR A 39 21.16 7.65 -4.87
CA THR A 39 22.26 6.74 -5.26
C THR A 39 23.60 7.48 -5.31
N ASN A 40 23.58 8.81 -5.40
CA ASN A 40 24.74 9.69 -5.31
C ASN A 40 24.35 10.93 -4.50
N LEU A 41 24.72 10.96 -3.22
CA LEU A 41 24.37 12.01 -2.27
C LEU A 41 24.82 13.39 -2.75
N ARG A 42 26.09 13.54 -3.14
CA ARG A 42 26.63 14.83 -3.61
C ARG A 42 25.87 15.38 -4.82
N ALA A 43 25.69 14.56 -5.86
CA ALA A 43 24.99 14.99 -7.07
C ALA A 43 23.52 15.35 -6.78
N ARG A 44 22.84 14.53 -5.96
CA ARG A 44 21.43 14.74 -5.62
C ARG A 44 21.21 15.99 -4.79
N VAL A 45 22.04 16.25 -3.78
CA VAL A 45 21.89 17.44 -2.94
C VAL A 45 22.24 18.70 -3.75
N ARG A 46 23.30 18.66 -4.59
CA ARG A 46 23.65 19.78 -5.47
C ARG A 46 22.52 20.16 -6.42
N SER A 47 21.73 19.20 -6.91
CA SER A 47 20.65 19.51 -7.85
C SER A 47 19.58 20.45 -7.26
N TYR A 48 19.41 20.50 -5.94
CA TYR A 48 18.50 21.47 -5.32
C TYR A 48 18.96 22.92 -5.51
N PHE A 49 20.28 23.14 -5.62
CA PHE A 49 20.88 24.46 -5.77
C PHE A 49 20.98 24.92 -7.23
N SER A 50 20.80 24.02 -8.20
CA SER A 50 20.96 24.27 -9.64
C SER A 50 19.68 24.73 -10.37
N GLY A 51 18.67 25.24 -9.64
CA GLY A 51 17.50 25.90 -10.25
C GLY A 51 16.26 25.02 -10.44
N ASP A 52 15.90 24.21 -9.45
CA ASP A 52 14.59 23.52 -9.45
C ASP A 52 13.47 24.52 -9.05
N ASP A 53 12.68 24.97 -10.02
CA ASP A 53 11.64 26.02 -9.92
C ASP A 53 10.42 25.65 -9.05
N ARG A 54 10.44 24.50 -8.36
CA ARG A 54 9.38 24.16 -7.42
C ARG A 54 9.40 25.15 -6.24
N ARG A 55 8.39 26.03 -6.14
CA ARG A 55 8.21 27.06 -5.09
C ARG A 55 8.63 26.68 -3.66
N LYS A 56 8.48 25.41 -3.27
CA LYS A 56 8.83 24.92 -1.91
C LYS A 56 10.34 24.71 -1.69
N ILE A 57 11.12 24.50 -2.73
CA ILE A 57 12.57 24.26 -2.63
C ILE A 57 13.29 25.53 -2.19
N GLY A 58 12.91 26.69 -2.75
CA GLY A 58 13.48 27.97 -2.33
C GLY A 58 13.31 28.23 -0.83
N SER A 59 12.15 27.94 -0.25
CA SER A 59 11.91 28.08 1.20
C SER A 59 12.75 27.10 2.02
N LEU A 60 12.80 25.82 1.63
CA LEU A 60 13.65 24.82 2.28
C LEU A 60 15.12 25.27 2.32
N LEU A 61 15.67 25.70 1.19
CA LEU A 61 17.07 26.11 1.10
C LEU A 61 17.37 27.40 1.89
N ARG A 62 16.41 28.31 2.01
CA ARG A 62 16.57 29.51 2.86
C ARG A 62 16.67 29.14 4.34
N GLU A 63 15.84 28.23 4.81
CA GLU A 63 15.78 27.80 6.22
C GLU A 63 16.91 26.82 6.60
N THR A 64 17.47 26.10 5.62
CA THR A 64 18.56 25.14 5.85
C THR A 64 19.83 25.81 6.37
N ALA A 65 20.35 25.33 7.48
CA ALA A 65 21.65 25.70 8.03
C ALA A 65 22.72 24.61 7.81
N HIS A 66 22.34 23.34 7.87
CA HIS A 66 23.24 22.20 7.71
C HIS A 66 22.57 21.03 6.98
N ILE A 67 23.39 20.15 6.41
CA ILE A 67 22.95 18.95 5.68
C ILE A 67 23.70 17.75 6.26
N ASP A 68 22.95 16.86 6.91
CA ASP A 68 23.48 15.58 7.39
C ASP A 68 23.30 14.50 6.33
N HIS A 69 24.06 13.41 6.45
CA HIS A 69 23.88 12.25 5.59
C HIS A 69 24.28 10.95 6.29
N VAL A 70 23.73 9.84 5.80
CA VAL A 70 24.12 8.47 6.16
C VAL A 70 24.36 7.71 4.88
N VAL A 71 25.56 7.17 4.71
CA VAL A 71 25.90 6.34 3.56
C VAL A 71 25.36 4.94 3.76
N HIS A 72 24.86 4.35 2.69
CA HIS A 72 24.32 2.99 2.69
C HIS A 72 24.98 2.15 1.61
N PRO A 73 25.22 0.86 1.86
CA PRO A 73 25.85 -0.02 0.86
C PRO A 73 24.92 -0.24 -0.33
N HIS A 74 23.59 -0.23 -0.10
CA HIS A 74 22.62 -0.56 -1.13
C HIS A 74 21.49 0.49 -1.22
N PRO A 75 20.95 0.79 -2.44
CA PRO A 75 19.81 1.69 -2.59
C PRO A 75 18.54 1.28 -1.81
N LEU A 76 18.35 -0.03 -1.56
CA LEU A 76 17.24 -0.52 -0.73
C LEU A 76 17.37 -0.04 0.72
N SER A 77 18.54 -0.17 1.33
CA SER A 77 18.73 0.23 2.73
C SER A 77 18.64 1.74 2.90
N ALA A 78 19.10 2.51 1.92
CA ALA A 78 18.83 3.95 1.86
C ALA A 78 17.32 4.25 1.77
N ALA A 79 16.57 3.47 0.98
CA ALA A 79 15.12 3.67 0.84
C ALA A 79 14.34 3.34 2.11
N VAL A 80 14.69 2.25 2.78
CA VAL A 80 14.08 1.89 4.06
C VAL A 80 14.45 2.90 5.15
N HIS A 81 15.71 3.33 5.23
CA HIS A 81 16.14 4.30 6.23
C HIS A 81 15.50 5.68 5.97
N GLU A 82 15.29 6.11 4.72
CA GLU A 82 14.50 7.30 4.39
C GLU A 82 13.09 7.24 4.99
N ILE A 83 12.39 6.11 4.79
CA ILE A 83 11.03 5.91 5.32
C ILE A 83 11.04 6.04 6.85
N ARG A 84 11.96 5.33 7.53
CA ARG A 84 12.08 5.34 8.99
C ARG A 84 12.35 6.76 9.52
N LEU A 85 13.24 7.52 8.88
CA LEU A 85 13.54 8.91 9.26
C LEU A 85 12.37 9.85 9.00
N ILE A 86 11.61 9.66 7.91
CA ILE A 86 10.40 10.45 7.64
C ILE A 86 9.33 10.15 8.71
N HIS A 87 9.15 8.89 9.08
CA HIS A 87 8.21 8.50 10.15
C HIS A 87 8.63 9.05 11.51
N GLN A 88 9.94 9.00 11.83
CA GLN A 88 10.50 9.49 13.09
C GLN A 88 10.39 11.01 13.23
N TYR A 89 10.84 11.77 12.22
CA TYR A 89 10.96 13.23 12.33
C TYR A 89 9.74 13.98 11.80
N MET A 90 8.90 13.33 11.00
CA MET A 90 7.74 13.94 10.33
C MET A 90 8.00 15.30 9.67
N PRO A 91 9.06 15.47 8.83
CA PRO A 91 9.30 16.55 7.87
C PRO A 91 8.60 17.91 8.02
N GLY A 92 9.22 19.08 7.84
CA GLY A 92 8.42 20.23 7.35
C GLY A 92 7.96 20.02 5.90
N TYR A 93 8.95 19.70 5.05
CA TYR A 93 8.87 19.81 3.60
C TYR A 93 8.61 18.48 2.88
N ASN A 94 8.72 17.31 3.53
CA ASN A 94 8.29 16.04 2.93
C ASN A 94 6.76 16.07 2.70
N ARG A 95 6.27 15.55 1.56
CA ARG A 95 4.83 15.40 1.32
C ARG A 95 4.45 13.93 1.21
N GLN A 96 5.22 13.20 0.42
CA GLN A 96 5.13 11.75 0.31
C GLN A 96 5.61 11.11 1.61
N LEU A 97 5.08 9.93 1.93
CA LEU A 97 5.43 9.11 3.11
C LEU A 97 5.14 9.72 4.48
N LYS A 98 4.66 10.98 4.58
CA LYS A 98 4.09 11.52 5.83
C LYS A 98 2.64 11.12 6.06
N ASP A 99 1.94 10.77 4.99
CA ASP A 99 0.51 10.47 5.03
C ASP A 99 0.21 9.08 5.60
N TRP A 100 1.21 8.36 6.13
CA TRP A 100 1.02 7.10 6.83
C TRP A 100 0.02 7.21 8.00
N GLY A 101 -0.03 8.38 8.67
CA GLY A 101 -1.02 8.66 9.71
C GLY A 101 -2.46 8.80 9.20
N ARG A 102 -2.67 8.93 7.88
CA ARG A 102 -3.99 8.96 7.23
C ARG A 102 -4.49 7.58 6.81
N TYR A 103 -3.65 6.57 6.97
CA TYR A 103 -4.02 5.21 6.64
C TYR A 103 -5.23 4.75 7.44
N VAL A 104 -6.09 4.03 6.74
CA VAL A 104 -7.33 3.46 7.29
C VAL A 104 -7.45 2.00 6.86
N TYR A 105 -8.30 1.28 7.55
CA TYR A 105 -8.52 -0.14 7.35
C TYR A 105 -10.00 -0.39 7.15
N VAL A 106 -10.32 -1.38 6.31
CA VAL A 106 -11.65 -1.98 6.26
C VAL A 106 -11.67 -3.13 7.26
N LYS A 107 -12.51 -3.03 8.28
CA LYS A 107 -12.69 -4.02 9.33
C LYS A 107 -14.02 -4.74 9.16
N LEU A 108 -13.99 -6.06 9.10
CA LEU A 108 -15.15 -6.95 9.21
C LEU A 108 -15.29 -7.42 10.66
N THR A 109 -16.37 -7.03 11.34
CA THR A 109 -16.57 -7.21 12.79
C THR A 109 -17.00 -8.63 13.16
N LEU A 110 -16.12 -9.62 13.03
CA LEU A 110 -16.42 -11.04 13.23
C LEU A 110 -16.87 -11.41 14.67
N ALA A 111 -16.55 -10.58 15.66
CA ALA A 111 -17.00 -10.78 17.04
C ALA A 111 -18.48 -10.39 17.30
N GLU A 112 -19.17 -9.77 16.33
CA GLU A 112 -20.59 -9.46 16.43
C GLU A 112 -21.45 -10.60 15.88
N ALA A 113 -22.66 -10.82 16.43
CA ALA A 113 -23.60 -11.83 15.94
C ALA A 113 -24.01 -11.63 14.46
N PHE A 114 -23.97 -10.38 13.99
CA PHE A 114 -24.21 -10.04 12.59
C PHE A 114 -23.05 -9.16 12.10
N PRO A 115 -21.91 -9.76 11.69
CA PRO A 115 -20.72 -9.03 11.25
C PRO A 115 -21.01 -7.99 10.16
N ARG A 116 -20.32 -6.85 10.22
CA ARG A 116 -20.43 -5.76 9.24
C ARG A 116 -19.07 -5.20 8.86
N LEU A 117 -19.05 -4.46 7.76
CA LEU A 117 -17.89 -3.67 7.38
C LEU A 117 -17.89 -2.31 8.10
N SER A 118 -16.70 -1.86 8.48
CA SER A 118 -16.46 -0.55 9.08
C SER A 118 -15.09 -0.02 8.65
N ILE A 119 -14.94 1.30 8.61
CA ILE A 119 -13.67 1.95 8.30
C ILE A 119 -13.07 2.49 9.59
N VAL A 120 -11.89 2.00 9.95
CA VAL A 120 -11.18 2.33 11.21
C VAL A 120 -9.76 2.83 10.93
N LYS A 121 -9.18 3.58 11.86
CA LYS A 121 -7.79 4.08 11.74
C LYS A 121 -6.76 3.15 12.36
N ASP A 122 -7.18 2.38 13.36
CA ASP A 122 -6.31 1.55 14.17
C ASP A 122 -6.77 0.10 14.12
N VAL A 123 -5.81 -0.80 14.08
CA VAL A 123 -6.02 -2.24 14.12
C VAL A 123 -5.89 -2.73 15.56
N LYS A 124 -6.62 -3.80 15.90
CA LYS A 124 -6.64 -4.40 17.24
C LYS A 124 -6.63 -5.90 17.11
N ASP A 125 -6.06 -6.59 18.09
CA ASP A 125 -6.18 -8.04 18.21
C ASP A 125 -7.53 -8.40 18.86
N ASP A 126 -8.60 -8.26 18.08
CA ASP A 126 -9.99 -8.50 18.54
C ASP A 126 -10.71 -9.58 17.73
N GLY A 127 -9.95 -10.42 17.02
CA GLY A 127 -10.46 -11.49 16.17
C GLY A 127 -11.20 -11.01 14.92
N ALA A 128 -11.24 -9.70 14.64
CA ALA A 128 -11.82 -9.18 13.41
C ALA A 128 -10.87 -9.36 12.21
N LEU A 129 -11.47 -9.39 11.02
CA LEU A 129 -10.69 -9.38 9.79
C LEU A 129 -10.44 -7.93 9.34
N TYR A 130 -9.18 -7.61 9.12
CA TYR A 130 -8.73 -6.30 8.68
C TYR A 130 -8.13 -6.38 7.28
N LEU A 131 -8.54 -5.47 6.40
CA LEU A 131 -7.92 -5.27 5.09
C LEU A 131 -7.30 -3.87 5.03
N GLY A 132 -6.00 -3.80 4.80
CA GLY A 132 -5.27 -2.54 4.67
C GLY A 132 -3.81 -2.62 5.09
N PRO A 133 -3.16 -1.47 5.29
CA PRO A 133 -3.72 -0.12 5.24
C PRO A 133 -4.03 0.39 3.82
N LEU A 134 -5.08 1.21 3.74
CA LEU A 134 -5.53 1.91 2.55
C LEU A 134 -5.17 3.40 2.66
N SER A 135 -4.82 4.01 1.53
CA SER A 135 -4.24 5.36 1.48
C SER A 135 -5.19 6.49 1.89
N SER A 136 -6.50 6.25 1.85
CA SER A 136 -7.51 7.25 2.22
C SER A 136 -8.84 6.61 2.63
N ARG A 137 -9.67 7.39 3.33
CA ARG A 137 -11.06 7.01 3.63
C ARG A 137 -11.89 6.78 2.36
N SER A 138 -11.67 7.57 1.30
CA SER A 138 -12.37 7.37 0.02
C SER A 138 -11.97 6.05 -0.65
N SER A 139 -10.69 5.66 -0.59
CA SER A 139 -10.23 4.35 -1.08
C SER A 139 -10.86 3.22 -0.27
N ALA A 140 -10.93 3.35 1.05
CA ALA A 140 -11.59 2.37 1.92
C ALA A 140 -13.09 2.27 1.65
N GLN A 141 -13.77 3.39 1.38
CA GLN A 141 -15.18 3.37 1.03
C GLN A 141 -15.42 2.60 -0.27
N ARG A 142 -14.60 2.82 -1.32
CA ARG A 142 -14.71 2.06 -2.57
C ARG A 142 -14.56 0.55 -2.36
N VAL A 143 -13.66 0.14 -1.47
CA VAL A 143 -13.49 -1.27 -1.09
C VAL A 143 -14.73 -1.80 -0.38
N VAL A 144 -15.28 -1.06 0.58
CA VAL A 144 -16.54 -1.42 1.27
C VAL A 144 -17.68 -1.58 0.26
N ASP A 145 -17.83 -0.61 -0.64
CA ASP A 145 -18.89 -0.63 -1.66
C ASP A 145 -18.71 -1.82 -2.61
N ALA A 146 -17.47 -2.13 -3.03
CA ALA A 146 -17.16 -3.29 -3.87
C ALA A 146 -17.61 -4.61 -3.22
N VAL A 147 -17.31 -4.79 -1.93
CA VAL A 147 -17.73 -5.98 -1.17
C VAL A 147 -19.25 -6.00 -1.06
N GLN A 148 -19.89 -4.88 -0.69
CA GLN A 148 -21.35 -4.80 -0.53
C GLN A 148 -22.15 -4.89 -1.83
N THR A 149 -21.53 -4.66 -2.99
CA THR A 149 -22.11 -4.98 -4.30
C THR A 149 -22.12 -6.49 -4.56
N SER A 150 -21.20 -7.22 -3.97
CA SER A 150 -20.98 -8.65 -4.26
C SER A 150 -21.61 -9.59 -3.23
N VAL A 151 -21.75 -9.13 -1.98
CA VAL A 151 -22.35 -9.89 -0.89
C VAL A 151 -23.35 -9.02 -0.11
N PRO A 152 -24.53 -9.54 0.26
CA PRO A 152 -25.59 -8.76 0.89
C PRO A 152 -25.36 -8.53 2.40
N LEU A 153 -24.17 -8.07 2.79
CA LEU A 153 -23.85 -7.71 4.18
C LEU A 153 -24.70 -6.53 4.64
N ARG A 154 -25.04 -6.50 5.94
CA ARG A 154 -25.75 -5.39 6.54
C ARG A 154 -24.93 -4.10 6.42
N ARG A 155 -25.61 -2.98 6.11
CA ARG A 155 -24.96 -1.66 5.94
C ARG A 155 -25.12 -0.74 7.15
N CYS A 156 -26.00 -1.11 8.08
CA CYS A 156 -26.26 -0.32 9.28
C CYS A 156 -25.09 -0.35 10.27
N SER A 157 -24.88 0.75 10.98
CA SER A 157 -23.81 0.91 11.97
C SER A 157 -24.23 0.52 13.39
N GLY A 158 -25.53 0.44 13.66
CA GLY A 158 -26.07 0.12 14.98
C GLY A 158 -25.72 -1.31 15.42
N ARG A 159 -25.51 -1.49 16.72
CA ARG A 159 -25.32 -2.81 17.32
C ARG A 159 -26.67 -3.52 17.35
N ILE A 160 -26.75 -4.68 16.71
CA ILE A 160 -27.97 -5.49 16.67
C ILE A 160 -27.92 -6.43 17.88
N GLY A 161 -28.85 -6.25 18.80
CA GLY A 161 -29.06 -7.12 19.95
C GLY A 161 -30.53 -7.51 20.05
N LYS A 162 -30.85 -8.43 20.96
CA LYS A 162 -32.20 -9.02 21.11
C LYS A 162 -33.34 -8.02 21.40
N ARG A 163 -33.05 -6.78 21.79
CA ARG A 163 -34.04 -5.76 22.22
C ARG A 163 -34.21 -4.56 21.29
N ALA A 164 -33.43 -4.43 20.22
CA ALA A 164 -33.42 -3.24 19.36
C ALA A 164 -33.71 -3.63 17.89
N LEU A 165 -34.83 -4.31 17.68
CA LEU A 165 -35.34 -4.58 16.34
C LEU A 165 -36.09 -3.33 15.82
N ARG A 166 -35.94 -3.05 14.53
CA ARG A 166 -36.71 -2.03 13.82
C ARG A 166 -38.01 -2.64 13.34
N ASP A 167 -39.06 -1.82 13.27
CA ASP A 167 -40.38 -2.25 12.82
C ASP A 167 -40.43 -2.57 11.32
N ALA A 168 -39.50 -2.02 10.52
CA ALA A 168 -39.48 -2.20 9.07
C ALA A 168 -38.05 -2.45 8.52
N PRO A 169 -37.92 -3.23 7.43
CA PRO A 169 -36.67 -3.38 6.69
C PRO A 169 -36.15 -2.03 6.17
N CYS A 170 -34.83 -1.86 6.13
CA CYS A 170 -34.22 -0.66 5.55
C CYS A 170 -34.34 -0.65 4.02
N THR A 171 -34.19 0.52 3.41
CA THR A 171 -34.26 0.70 1.95
C THR A 171 -33.32 -0.24 1.18
N ALA A 172 -32.11 -0.46 1.67
CA ALA A 172 -31.17 -1.38 1.04
C ALA A 172 -31.67 -2.84 1.03
N ALA A 173 -32.39 -3.26 2.06
CA ALA A 173 -33.01 -4.57 2.11
C ALA A 173 -34.27 -4.66 1.23
N GLN A 174 -35.08 -3.59 1.19
CA GLN A 174 -36.24 -3.51 0.29
C GLN A 174 -35.82 -3.58 -1.20
N LEU A 175 -34.64 -3.05 -1.53
CA LEU A 175 -34.04 -3.16 -2.88
C LEU A 175 -33.31 -4.49 -3.13
N GLY A 176 -33.27 -5.41 -2.16
CA GLY A 176 -32.60 -6.71 -2.27
C GLY A 176 -31.06 -6.65 -2.26
N VAL A 177 -30.45 -5.51 -1.93
CA VAL A 177 -28.98 -5.31 -1.98
C VAL A 177 -28.27 -5.53 -0.64
N SER A 178 -29.02 -5.84 0.42
CA SER A 178 -28.47 -6.18 1.74
C SER A 178 -29.47 -6.96 2.57
N MET A 179 -29.00 -7.88 3.42
CA MET A 179 -29.82 -8.43 4.49
C MET A 179 -30.04 -7.40 5.62
N CYS A 180 -31.24 -7.35 6.21
CA CYS A 180 -31.54 -6.51 7.39
C CYS A 180 -31.87 -7.39 8.61
N PRO A 181 -30.85 -7.91 9.30
CA PRO A 181 -31.06 -8.52 10.62
C PRO A 181 -31.62 -7.51 11.63
N CYS A 182 -31.53 -6.21 11.33
CA CYS A 182 -32.15 -5.14 12.09
C CYS A 182 -33.68 -5.25 12.23
N ALA A 183 -34.37 -5.86 11.26
CA ALA A 183 -35.81 -6.02 11.29
C ALA A 183 -36.24 -7.41 11.82
N GLY A 184 -35.29 -8.21 12.33
CA GLY A 184 -35.56 -9.51 12.94
C GLY A 184 -35.90 -10.65 11.98
N GLY A 185 -36.05 -10.38 10.68
CA GLY A 185 -36.45 -11.36 9.67
C GLY A 185 -35.29 -12.11 9.00
N VAL A 186 -34.07 -12.07 9.54
CA VAL A 186 -32.89 -12.75 8.96
C VAL A 186 -32.42 -13.80 9.94
N ASP A 187 -32.32 -15.04 9.47
CA ASP A 187 -31.77 -16.15 10.22
C ASP A 187 -30.25 -15.97 10.45
N PRO A 188 -29.73 -16.13 11.68
CA PRO A 188 -28.30 -16.01 11.95
C PRO A 188 -27.43 -16.97 11.13
N ASP A 189 -27.88 -18.21 10.89
CA ASP A 189 -27.09 -19.19 10.15
C ASP A 189 -27.05 -18.84 8.65
N GLU A 190 -28.17 -18.36 8.09
CA GLU A 190 -28.19 -17.80 6.73
C GLU A 190 -27.25 -16.59 6.57
N TYR A 191 -27.26 -15.67 7.56
CA TYR A 191 -26.35 -14.52 7.53
C TYR A 191 -24.88 -14.95 7.63
N GLN A 192 -24.60 -16.00 8.41
CA GLN A 192 -23.25 -16.52 8.57
C GLN A 192 -22.67 -17.03 7.24
N LEU A 193 -23.48 -17.66 6.38
CA LEU A 193 -23.05 -18.07 5.02
C LEU A 193 -22.61 -16.86 4.17
N VAL A 194 -23.29 -15.72 4.31
CA VAL A 194 -22.91 -14.46 3.62
C VAL A 194 -21.58 -13.93 4.16
N VAL A 195 -21.39 -13.99 5.48
CA VAL A 195 -20.14 -13.59 6.14
C VAL A 195 -18.98 -14.49 5.72
N GLU A 196 -19.18 -15.81 5.69
CA GLU A 196 -18.18 -16.79 5.25
C GLU A 196 -17.76 -16.53 3.79
N ARG A 197 -18.71 -16.24 2.91
CA ARG A 197 -18.42 -15.83 1.53
C ARG A 197 -17.57 -14.56 1.49
N ALA A 198 -17.87 -13.58 2.33
CA ALA A 198 -17.07 -12.35 2.44
C ALA A 198 -15.65 -12.62 2.96
N VAL A 199 -15.50 -13.43 4.01
CA VAL A 199 -14.21 -13.82 4.59
C VAL A 199 -13.37 -14.58 3.57
N ARG A 200 -13.94 -15.60 2.92
CA ARG A 200 -13.26 -16.36 1.86
C ARG A 200 -12.85 -15.46 0.71
N GLY A 201 -13.74 -14.57 0.28
CA GLY A 201 -13.48 -13.59 -0.76
C GLY A 201 -12.32 -12.63 -0.44
N LEU A 202 -12.23 -12.17 0.80
CA LEU A 202 -11.18 -11.24 1.22
C LEU A 202 -9.82 -11.92 1.46
N THR A 203 -9.80 -13.24 1.60
CA THR A 203 -8.60 -14.01 1.98
C THR A 203 -8.13 -14.94 0.86
N ILE A 204 -8.88 -16.02 0.64
CA ILE A 204 -8.47 -17.19 -0.14
C ILE A 204 -8.95 -17.08 -1.59
N GLU A 205 -10.22 -16.72 -1.81
CA GLU A 205 -10.89 -16.85 -3.12
C GLU A 205 -11.56 -15.53 -3.57
N PRO A 206 -10.79 -14.53 -4.03
CA PRO A 206 -11.31 -13.20 -4.34
C PRO A 206 -12.31 -13.14 -5.47
N ASP A 207 -12.35 -14.14 -6.35
CA ASP A 207 -13.35 -14.21 -7.41
C ASP A 207 -14.77 -14.30 -6.85
N LEU A 208 -14.97 -14.80 -5.62
CA LEU A 208 -16.27 -14.72 -4.93
C LEU A 208 -16.82 -13.30 -4.81
N LEU A 209 -15.93 -12.29 -4.82
CA LEU A 209 -16.23 -10.86 -4.77
C LEU A 209 -15.94 -10.14 -6.10
N LEU A 210 -14.91 -10.53 -6.84
CA LEU A 210 -14.50 -9.84 -8.06
C LEU A 210 -15.33 -10.26 -9.29
N GLN A 211 -15.82 -11.50 -9.33
CA GLN A 211 -16.63 -11.98 -10.44
C GLN A 211 -17.99 -11.25 -10.53
N PRO A 212 -18.78 -11.09 -9.44
CA PRO A 212 -20.04 -10.34 -9.48
C PRO A 212 -19.85 -8.88 -9.95
N LEU A 213 -18.74 -8.24 -9.56
CA LEU A 213 -18.39 -6.89 -10.03
C LEU A 213 -18.10 -6.89 -11.53
N THR A 214 -17.38 -7.90 -12.03
CA THR A 214 -17.08 -8.04 -13.46
C THR A 214 -18.35 -8.20 -14.28
N GLU A 215 -19.25 -9.10 -13.86
CA GLU A 215 -20.54 -9.32 -14.50
C GLU A 215 -21.38 -8.04 -14.52
N LYS A 216 -21.38 -7.29 -13.42
CA LYS A 216 -22.10 -6.01 -13.32
C LYS A 216 -21.52 -4.94 -14.25
N ILE A 217 -20.20 -4.85 -14.39
CA ILE A 217 -19.54 -3.96 -15.35
C ILE A 217 -19.97 -4.30 -16.77
N THR A 218 -19.95 -5.59 -17.13
CA THR A 218 -20.36 -6.06 -18.47
C THR A 218 -21.82 -5.73 -18.75
N SER A 219 -22.74 -6.02 -17.82
CA SER A 219 -24.16 -5.67 -17.96
C SER A 219 -24.39 -4.17 -18.16
N LEU A 220 -23.78 -3.33 -17.33
CA LEU A 220 -23.91 -1.87 -17.47
C LEU A 220 -23.32 -1.35 -18.80
N ALA A 221 -22.21 -1.93 -19.26
CA ALA A 221 -21.62 -1.57 -20.55
C ALA A 221 -22.51 -1.98 -21.74
N THR A 222 -23.15 -3.14 -21.67
CA THR A 222 -24.13 -3.58 -22.68
C THR A 222 -25.37 -2.69 -22.69
N GLU A 223 -25.75 -2.14 -21.54
CA GLU A 223 -26.82 -1.14 -21.40
C GLU A 223 -26.39 0.30 -21.76
N GLU A 224 -25.16 0.50 -22.27
CA GLU A 224 -24.57 1.82 -22.59
C GLU A 224 -24.45 2.78 -21.38
N ARG A 225 -24.49 2.25 -20.15
CA ARG A 225 -24.36 3.00 -18.89
C ARG A 225 -22.90 3.14 -18.47
N PHE A 226 -22.10 3.80 -19.30
CA PHE A 226 -20.64 3.81 -19.18
C PHE A 226 -20.11 4.45 -17.88
N GLU A 227 -20.75 5.50 -17.37
CA GLU A 227 -20.33 6.16 -16.14
C GLU A 227 -20.49 5.24 -14.92
N GLU A 228 -21.61 4.52 -14.85
CA GLU A 228 -21.85 3.53 -13.80
C GLU A 228 -20.93 2.32 -13.93
N ALA A 229 -20.70 1.84 -15.16
CA ALA A 229 -19.73 0.78 -15.42
C ALA A 229 -18.32 1.18 -14.96
N ALA A 230 -17.92 2.45 -15.19
CA ALA A 230 -16.64 2.99 -14.73
C ALA A 230 -16.55 3.06 -13.20
N ASP A 231 -17.63 3.45 -12.50
CA ASP A 231 -17.67 3.47 -11.03
C ASP A 231 -17.54 2.05 -10.44
N VAL A 232 -18.26 1.05 -10.98
CA VAL A 232 -18.13 -0.35 -10.54
C VAL A 232 -16.73 -0.90 -10.84
N ARG A 233 -16.14 -0.56 -11.99
CA ARG A 233 -14.75 -0.90 -12.33
C ARG A 233 -13.76 -0.30 -11.33
N ASP A 234 -13.94 0.95 -10.96
CA ASP A 234 -13.05 1.63 -10.01
C ASP A 234 -13.17 1.03 -8.59
N ARG A 235 -14.37 0.59 -8.19
CA ARG A 235 -14.59 -0.23 -6.98
C ARG A 235 -13.87 -1.58 -7.05
N ALA A 236 -14.01 -2.32 -8.15
CA ALA A 236 -13.33 -3.59 -8.36
C ALA A 236 -11.80 -3.45 -8.36
N SER A 237 -11.28 -2.40 -9.00
CA SER A 237 -9.86 -2.04 -9.00
C SER A 237 -9.34 -1.73 -7.59
N ALA A 238 -10.13 -1.01 -6.78
CA ALA A 238 -9.78 -0.73 -5.39
C ALA A 238 -9.72 -2.01 -4.54
N LEU A 239 -10.73 -2.89 -4.67
CA LEU A 239 -10.77 -4.16 -3.93
C LEU A 239 -9.63 -5.11 -4.34
N ALA A 240 -9.44 -5.34 -5.64
CA ALA A 240 -8.37 -6.19 -6.15
C ALA A 240 -6.99 -5.67 -5.74
N GLY A 241 -6.78 -4.35 -5.82
CA GLY A 241 -5.54 -3.70 -5.37
C GLY A 241 -5.30 -3.86 -3.87
N ALA A 242 -6.35 -3.73 -3.05
CA ALA A 242 -6.28 -3.92 -1.61
C ALA A 242 -5.93 -5.37 -1.24
N ILE A 243 -6.60 -6.36 -1.83
CA ILE A 243 -6.34 -7.78 -1.60
C ILE A 243 -4.91 -8.15 -2.05
N ASN A 244 -4.49 -7.71 -3.24
CA ASN A 244 -3.14 -8.00 -3.73
C ASN A 244 -2.06 -7.39 -2.83
N ARG A 245 -2.27 -6.16 -2.35
CA ARG A 245 -1.35 -5.51 -1.40
C ARG A 245 -1.27 -6.27 -0.08
N GLN A 246 -2.42 -6.66 0.48
CA GLN A 246 -2.47 -7.47 1.70
C GLN A 246 -1.73 -8.79 1.53
N ARG A 247 -1.97 -9.52 0.44
CA ARG A 247 -1.30 -10.79 0.13
C ARG A 247 0.22 -10.62 0.07
N ARG A 248 0.72 -9.60 -0.63
CA ARG A 248 2.16 -9.31 -0.73
C ARG A 248 2.77 -9.04 0.65
N PHE A 249 2.08 -8.30 1.50
CA PHE A 249 2.54 -8.02 2.86
C PHE A 249 2.53 -9.24 3.75
N ASP A 250 1.46 -10.03 3.71
CA ASP A 250 1.33 -11.24 4.50
C ASP A 250 2.36 -12.30 4.08
N GLN A 251 2.65 -12.42 2.79
CA GLN A 251 3.68 -13.31 2.25
C GLN A 251 5.07 -12.94 2.78
N LEU A 252 5.44 -11.66 2.73
CA LEU A 252 6.73 -11.20 3.27
C LEU A 252 6.84 -11.41 4.78
N ARG A 253 5.75 -11.18 5.52
CA ARG A 253 5.73 -11.39 6.97
C ARG A 253 5.81 -12.86 7.35
N ARG A 254 5.13 -13.75 6.63
CA ARG A 254 5.17 -15.22 6.86
C ARG A 254 6.46 -15.88 6.42
N ALA A 255 7.22 -15.25 5.52
CA ALA A 255 8.48 -15.79 5.04
C ALA A 255 9.57 -15.84 6.13
N GLY A 256 9.38 -15.17 7.28
CA GLY A 256 10.31 -15.22 8.41
C GLY A 256 11.61 -14.49 8.09
N HIS A 257 12.74 -15.12 8.38
CA HIS A 257 14.06 -14.64 7.99
C HIS A 257 14.34 -14.94 6.51
N ILE A 258 14.74 -13.91 5.75
CA ILE A 258 15.07 -14.02 4.33
C ILE A 258 16.46 -13.43 4.11
N HIS A 259 17.37 -14.21 3.52
CA HIS A 259 18.67 -13.72 3.08
C HIS A 259 18.72 -13.71 1.56
N ILE A 260 19.09 -12.57 0.99
CA ILE A 260 19.15 -12.35 -0.44
C ILE A 260 20.58 -11.95 -0.79
N ASP A 261 21.19 -12.74 -1.66
CA ASP A 261 22.49 -12.43 -2.25
C ASP A 261 22.29 -11.57 -3.50
N LEU A 262 23.05 -10.48 -3.55
CA LEU A 262 23.14 -9.56 -4.68
C LEU A 262 24.50 -9.73 -5.39
N GLY A 263 25.20 -10.82 -5.11
CA GLY A 263 26.51 -11.18 -5.63
C GLY A 263 27.57 -10.18 -5.20
N PRO A 264 28.37 -9.63 -6.13
CA PRO A 264 29.48 -8.72 -5.78
C PRO A 264 29.00 -7.40 -5.16
N LEU A 265 27.71 -7.09 -5.21
CA LEU A 265 27.11 -5.91 -4.60
C LEU A 265 26.77 -6.11 -3.11
N GLY A 266 27.00 -7.30 -2.56
CA GLY A 266 26.71 -7.68 -1.18
C GLY A 266 25.35 -8.37 -1.04
N GLY A 267 24.65 -8.11 0.06
CA GLY A 267 23.41 -8.81 0.35
C GLY A 267 22.52 -8.10 1.35
N VAL A 268 21.33 -8.66 1.55
CA VAL A 268 20.28 -8.10 2.38
C VAL A 268 19.67 -9.19 3.26
N ALA A 269 19.51 -8.90 4.55
CA ALA A 269 18.74 -9.73 5.47
C ALA A 269 17.42 -9.04 5.84
N LEU A 270 16.33 -9.76 5.67
CA LEU A 270 14.98 -9.37 6.08
C LEU A 270 14.50 -10.25 7.23
N ASP A 271 13.77 -9.65 8.15
CA ASP A 271 13.11 -10.33 9.26
C ASP A 271 11.62 -9.96 9.26
N HIS A 272 10.76 -10.95 9.00
CA HIS A 272 9.30 -10.79 8.89
C HIS A 272 8.89 -9.60 8.00
N GLY A 273 9.61 -9.43 6.88
CA GLY A 273 9.38 -8.36 5.91
C GLY A 273 9.94 -6.98 6.28
N ARG A 274 10.75 -6.87 7.35
CA ARG A 274 11.51 -5.66 7.70
C ARG A 274 12.98 -5.83 7.32
N LEU A 275 13.63 -4.72 6.95
CA LEU A 275 15.07 -4.74 6.69
C LEU A 275 15.86 -4.76 8.01
N GLN A 276 16.61 -5.82 8.27
CA GLN A 276 17.46 -5.92 9.45
C GLN A 276 18.87 -5.40 9.15
N SER A 277 19.48 -5.89 8.08
CA SER A 277 20.82 -5.50 7.66
C SER A 277 20.96 -5.49 6.14
N ALA A 278 21.90 -4.71 5.67
CA ALA A 278 22.38 -4.73 4.29
C ALA A 278 23.89 -4.57 4.34
N TRP A 279 24.61 -5.36 3.55
CA TRP A 279 26.06 -5.32 3.44
C TRP A 279 26.47 -5.22 1.97
N GLY A 280 27.72 -4.83 1.73
CA GLY A 280 28.31 -4.62 0.41
C GLY A 280 29.77 -4.22 0.54
N GLU A 281 30.47 -4.10 -0.59
CA GLU A 281 31.89 -3.74 -0.58
C GLU A 281 32.14 -2.31 -0.06
N GLY A 282 33.01 -2.21 0.94
CA GLY A 282 33.53 -0.96 1.51
C GLY A 282 33.00 -0.67 2.93
N GLU A 283 33.91 -0.50 3.90
CA GLU A 283 33.56 0.11 5.19
C GLU A 283 33.04 1.54 4.95
N LEU A 284 31.76 1.76 5.26
CA LEU A 284 31.14 3.07 5.11
C LEU A 284 31.32 3.85 6.42
N PRO A 285 32.00 5.02 6.40
CA PRO A 285 32.11 5.84 7.60
C PRO A 285 30.73 6.39 7.98
N ASN A 286 30.14 5.83 9.05
CA ASN A 286 28.91 6.34 9.64
C ASN A 286 29.20 7.64 10.40
N LEU A 287 29.00 8.78 9.73
CA LEU A 287 28.97 10.09 10.38
C LEU A 287 27.57 10.36 10.97
N GLY A 288 27.35 9.85 12.19
CA GLY A 288 26.56 10.60 13.19
C GLY A 288 25.04 10.48 13.22
N LEU A 289 24.42 9.44 12.66
CA LEU A 289 23.03 9.09 13.01
C LEU A 289 22.96 7.63 13.45
N PRO A 290 22.38 7.33 14.64
CA PRO A 290 22.16 5.95 15.02
C PRO A 290 21.30 5.30 13.94
N VAL A 291 21.78 4.19 13.38
CA VAL A 291 20.91 3.26 12.65
C VAL A 291 19.95 2.75 13.71
N THR A 292 18.78 3.39 13.83
CA THR A 292 17.77 2.93 14.77
C THR A 292 17.27 1.59 14.24
N THR A 293 17.93 0.51 14.66
CA THR A 293 17.31 -0.79 14.83
C THR A 293 16.26 -0.58 15.92
N THR A 294 15.10 -0.04 15.55
CA THR A 294 13.91 -0.22 16.37
C THR A 294 13.62 -1.71 16.36
N GLU A 295 14.29 -2.42 17.28
CA GLU A 295 13.86 -3.66 17.92
C GLU A 295 12.55 -3.36 18.66
N GLN A 296 11.52 -2.98 17.92
CA GLN A 296 10.18 -3.19 18.39
C GLN A 296 9.95 -4.68 18.22
N ASN A 297 10.11 -5.37 19.34
CA ASN A 297 9.76 -6.76 19.57
C ASN A 297 8.23 -6.87 19.38
N VAL A 298 7.78 -6.87 18.13
CA VAL A 298 6.39 -7.19 17.79
C VAL A 298 6.38 -8.70 17.68
N ASP A 299 5.81 -9.37 18.68
CA ASP A 299 5.59 -10.82 18.69
C ASP A 299 5.03 -11.26 17.33
N ASN A 300 5.90 -11.87 16.51
CA ASN A 300 5.56 -12.33 15.16
C ASN A 300 5.15 -13.82 15.16
N SER A 301 5.08 -14.47 16.32
CA SER A 301 4.67 -15.86 16.48
C SER A 301 3.15 -15.95 16.71
N GLY A 302 2.35 -15.87 15.65
CA GLY A 302 0.91 -16.10 15.70
C GLY A 302 0.21 -15.87 14.36
N PRO A 303 -1.04 -16.33 14.18
CA PRO A 303 -1.81 -16.07 12.96
C PRO A 303 -1.81 -14.56 12.70
N ILE A 304 -1.17 -14.16 11.59
CA ILE A 304 -0.73 -12.79 11.28
C ILE A 304 -1.56 -11.72 12.01
N ALA A 305 -1.00 -11.16 13.08
CA ALA A 305 -1.59 -10.00 13.75
C ALA A 305 -1.84 -8.89 12.71
N PRO A 306 -2.93 -8.12 12.83
CA PRO A 306 -3.28 -7.07 11.89
C PRO A 306 -2.10 -6.11 11.61
N LEU A 307 -1.88 -5.78 10.33
CA LEU A 307 -0.74 -4.96 9.94
C LEU A 307 -0.86 -3.52 10.46
N HIS A 308 0.04 -3.12 11.34
CA HIS A 308 0.14 -1.74 11.82
C HIS A 308 0.62 -0.78 10.72
N ARG A 309 0.10 0.45 10.75
CA ARG A 309 0.29 1.46 9.68
C ARG A 309 1.75 1.88 9.48
N GLU A 310 2.54 1.85 10.54
CA GLU A 310 3.95 2.25 10.56
C GLU A 310 4.82 1.31 9.70
N LEU A 311 4.46 0.03 9.65
CA LEU A 311 5.21 -0.97 8.88
C LEU A 311 4.88 -0.96 7.39
N ALA A 312 3.76 -0.36 6.99
CA ALA A 312 3.22 -0.53 5.65
C ALA A 312 3.99 0.17 4.53
N ASP A 313 4.65 1.29 4.83
CA ASP A 313 5.51 1.97 3.86
C ASP A 313 6.80 1.17 3.63
N GLU A 314 7.42 0.66 4.69
CA GLU A 314 8.63 -0.16 4.62
C GLU A 314 8.36 -1.48 3.88
N LEU A 315 7.31 -2.21 4.26
CA LEU A 315 6.88 -3.43 3.55
C LEU A 315 6.54 -3.12 2.09
N GLY A 316 5.88 -2.00 1.82
CA GLY A 316 5.59 -1.53 0.47
C GLY A 316 6.85 -1.32 -0.36
N CYS A 317 7.87 -0.72 0.24
CA CYS A 317 9.16 -0.48 -0.38
C CYS A 317 9.88 -1.79 -0.68
N ILE A 318 9.99 -2.69 0.30
CA ILE A 318 10.66 -3.99 0.16
C ILE A 318 9.94 -4.85 -0.88
N ALA A 319 8.62 -4.99 -0.80
CA ALA A 319 7.84 -5.75 -1.77
C ALA A 319 8.02 -5.22 -3.20
N SER A 320 8.03 -3.91 -3.38
CA SER A 320 8.21 -3.30 -4.71
C SER A 320 9.63 -3.45 -5.22
N TRP A 321 10.62 -3.46 -4.33
CA TRP A 321 12.00 -3.74 -4.70
C TRP A 321 12.20 -5.20 -5.10
N LEU A 322 11.65 -6.15 -4.35
CA LEU A 322 11.69 -7.57 -4.69
C LEU A 322 11.07 -7.82 -6.06
N ASP A 323 9.84 -7.36 -6.30
CA ASP A 323 9.16 -7.56 -7.59
C ASP A 323 9.92 -6.95 -8.77
N LYS A 324 10.56 -5.79 -8.56
CA LYS A 324 11.30 -5.10 -9.62
C LYS A 324 12.61 -5.80 -9.97
N ASN A 325 13.29 -6.37 -8.99
CA ASN A 325 14.61 -6.97 -9.19
C ASN A 325 14.55 -8.51 -9.22
N ALA A 326 13.37 -9.12 -9.11
CA ALA A 326 13.19 -10.57 -9.02
C ALA A 326 14.03 -11.43 -10.01
N PRO A 327 14.23 -11.03 -11.28
CA PRO A 327 15.09 -11.78 -12.21
C PRO A 327 16.57 -11.85 -11.81
N ASP A 328 17.04 -10.86 -11.06
CA ASP A 328 18.45 -10.65 -10.73
C ASP A 328 18.78 -11.01 -9.28
N LEU A 329 17.79 -11.42 -8.47
CA LEU A 329 17.96 -11.75 -7.06
C LEU A 329 18.27 -13.24 -6.88
N THR A 330 19.28 -13.54 -6.06
CA THR A 330 19.53 -14.91 -5.59
C THR A 330 19.04 -15.03 -4.16
N LEU A 331 18.17 -16.02 -3.91
CA LEU A 331 17.65 -16.30 -2.58
C LEU A 331 18.54 -17.33 -1.89
N ASP A 332 19.31 -16.90 -0.91
CA ASP A 332 20.20 -17.78 -0.13
C ASP A 332 19.43 -18.59 0.90
N HIS A 333 18.53 -17.91 1.62
CA HIS A 333 17.78 -18.48 2.73
C HIS A 333 16.40 -17.87 2.85
N CYS A 334 15.41 -18.69 3.21
CA CYS A 334 14.05 -18.26 3.54
C CYS A 334 13.43 -19.31 4.48
N ASP A 335 13.06 -18.91 5.70
CA ASP A 335 12.44 -19.86 6.66
C ASP A 335 11.09 -20.37 6.16
N GLY A 336 10.30 -19.46 5.57
CA GLY A 336 8.97 -19.74 5.07
C GLY A 336 8.90 -19.88 3.55
N VAL A 337 7.72 -19.61 3.00
CA VAL A 337 7.47 -19.69 1.56
C VAL A 337 7.29 -18.28 1.01
N LEU A 338 8.22 -17.86 0.13
CA LEU A 338 8.12 -16.61 -0.62
C LEU A 338 7.35 -16.79 -1.94
N ALA A 339 6.19 -17.45 -1.88
CA ALA A 339 5.29 -17.60 -3.02
C ALA A 339 3.83 -17.47 -2.58
N SER A 340 2.98 -16.95 -3.49
CA SER A 340 1.52 -16.98 -3.31
C SER A 340 0.98 -18.24 -3.98
N THR A 341 0.28 -19.09 -3.21
CA THR A 341 -0.49 -20.22 -3.75
C THR A 341 -1.81 -19.77 -4.39
N LEU A 342 -2.18 -18.52 -4.20
CA LEU A 342 -3.42 -17.94 -4.69
C LEU A 342 -3.22 -17.38 -6.10
N PRO A 343 -4.22 -17.53 -7.01
CA PRO A 343 -4.09 -17.10 -8.39
C PRO A 343 -3.93 -15.59 -8.51
N ALA A 344 -3.31 -15.17 -9.62
CA ALA A 344 -3.20 -13.76 -9.97
C ALA A 344 -4.58 -13.13 -10.13
N LEU A 345 -4.76 -11.95 -9.55
CA LEU A 345 -6.03 -11.23 -9.62
C LEU A 345 -6.18 -10.53 -10.96
N ARG A 346 -7.42 -10.46 -11.44
CA ARG A 346 -7.77 -9.68 -12.63
C ARG A 346 -7.40 -8.21 -12.42
N SER A 347 -6.82 -7.60 -13.47
CA SER A 347 -6.62 -6.15 -13.49
C SER A 347 -7.87 -5.45 -14.00
N PHE A 348 -8.42 -4.57 -13.18
CA PHE A 348 -9.53 -3.67 -13.54
C PHE A 348 -9.03 -2.29 -13.98
N ARG A 349 -7.72 -2.09 -14.06
CA ARG A 349 -7.15 -0.84 -14.56
C ARG A 349 -7.29 -0.80 -16.08
N PRO A 350 -7.77 0.32 -16.65
CA PRO A 350 -7.78 0.48 -18.10
C PRO A 350 -6.35 0.34 -18.63
N ARG A 351 -6.16 -0.46 -19.68
CA ARG A 351 -4.90 -0.52 -20.42
C ARG A 351 -4.67 0.87 -21.02
N LYS A 352 -3.56 1.52 -20.69
CA LYS A 352 -3.14 2.73 -21.39
C LYS A 352 -2.61 2.30 -22.77
N GLY A 353 -3.26 2.75 -23.83
CA GLY A 353 -2.82 2.50 -25.21
C GLY A 353 -3.37 1.21 -25.81
N LEU A 354 -4.67 1.19 -26.12
CA LEU A 354 -5.13 0.56 -27.34
C LEU A 354 -5.45 1.72 -28.27
N ALA A 355 -4.53 2.04 -29.18
CA ALA A 355 -4.98 2.57 -30.46
C ALA A 355 -5.95 1.52 -30.99
N VAL A 356 -7.19 1.92 -31.21
CA VAL A 356 -8.18 1.09 -31.88
C VAL A 356 -7.63 0.89 -33.29
N ASP A 357 -7.07 -0.29 -33.55
CA ASP A 357 -6.77 -0.70 -34.91
C ASP A 357 -8.11 -1.20 -35.47
N ASP A 358 -8.75 -0.34 -36.27
CA ASP A 358 -10.05 -0.53 -36.93
C ASP A 358 -9.98 -1.56 -38.08
N SER A 359 -9.15 -2.61 -37.96
CA SER A 359 -8.88 -3.55 -39.05
C SER A 359 -9.51 -4.94 -38.91
N ASP A 360 -10.13 -5.30 -37.78
CA ASP A 360 -10.73 -6.63 -37.59
C ASP A 360 -12.26 -6.72 -37.72
N PHE A 361 -12.91 -5.65 -38.20
CA PHE A 361 -14.33 -5.69 -38.63
C PHE A 361 -14.47 -5.75 -40.16
N VAL A 362 -13.99 -6.83 -40.79
CA VAL A 362 -14.47 -7.24 -42.13
C VAL A 362 -14.98 -8.67 -42.06
N THR A 363 -16.25 -8.75 -41.69
CA THR A 363 -17.28 -9.69 -42.13
C THR A 363 -16.85 -10.87 -43.00
N SER A 364 -16.94 -12.07 -42.41
CA SER A 364 -17.17 -13.31 -43.15
C SER A 364 -18.53 -13.26 -43.87
N SER A 365 -18.56 -12.79 -45.12
CA SER A 365 -19.71 -13.00 -46.00
C SER A 365 -19.41 -14.19 -46.92
N ARG A 366 -19.96 -15.34 -46.55
CA ARG A 366 -20.16 -16.48 -47.45
C ARG A 366 -21.07 -16.02 -48.60
N ARG A 367 -20.61 -16.14 -49.84
CA ARG A 367 -21.50 -16.30 -51.01
C ARG A 367 -21.01 -17.45 -51.88
N SER A 368 -21.85 -18.47 -51.90
CA SER A 368 -21.91 -19.55 -52.89
C SER A 368 -22.21 -19.02 -54.30
N ARG A 369 -21.59 -19.64 -55.31
CA ARG A 369 -21.85 -19.72 -56.78
C ARG A 369 -20.47 -19.65 -57.47
N ARG A 370 -20.00 -20.59 -58.27
CA ARG A 370 -20.55 -21.75 -58.99
C ARG A 370 -19.56 -22.91 -58.92
#